data_AF-A0A959BZ32-F1
#
_entry.id   AF-A0A959BZ32-F1
#
_cell.length_a   1.000
_cell.length_b   1.000
_cell.length_c   1.000
_cell.angle_alpha   90.00
_cell.angle_beta   90.00
_cell.angle_gamma   90.00
#
_symmetry.space_group_name_H-M   'P 1'
#
loop_
_entity.id
_entity.type
_entity.pdbx_description
1 polymer ?
#
loop_
_entity_poly.entity_id
_entity_poly.type
_entity_poly.pdbx_seq_one_letter_code
_entity_poly.pdbx_strand_id
1 'polypeptide(L)'
;MRQLAGIAFFFFTALVCAKAQHNRLEVELAEKLGLCTSQKGPAANANSTTFPCNQCKFNFISLSPGATPDQLFFLEIQSPNHCGSGGCTGTVYRKRAGFYEEVNNFFGFFEKTIPQPGKQQTPDLVYIHTEYPQHDFDNNGSRDPATLRVRYRWNNSHQTYEVLDILSIEANGKPISLDSWRKKLLDEFRQKSPWMY
;
A
#
# COMPACT_ATOMS: atom_id res chain seq x y z
N MET A 1 -6.91 -55.45 -0.59
CA MET A 1 -6.40 -54.28 0.17
C MET A 1 -6.04 -53.19 -0.84
N ARG A 2 -7.03 -52.51 -1.41
CA ARG A 2 -7.46 -51.11 -1.14
C ARG A 2 -6.33 -50.06 -1.23
N GLN A 3 -6.37 -49.37 -2.37
CA GLN A 3 -5.69 -48.13 -2.76
C GLN A 3 -5.88 -47.03 -1.71
N LEU A 4 -4.79 -46.47 -1.20
CA LEU A 4 -4.74 -45.20 -0.48
C LEU A 4 -3.39 -44.52 -0.75
N ALA A 5 -3.20 -44.01 -1.97
CA ALA A 5 -2.04 -43.19 -2.32
C ALA A 5 -2.41 -42.24 -3.47
N GLY A 6 -3.32 -41.29 -3.22
CA GLY A 6 -3.82 -40.43 -4.29
C GLY A 6 -4.39 -39.08 -3.89
N ILE A 7 -4.18 -38.62 -2.65
CA ILE A 7 -4.78 -37.35 -2.18
C ILE A 7 -3.73 -36.35 -1.65
N ALA A 8 -2.51 -36.78 -1.33
CA ALA A 8 -1.50 -35.90 -0.72
C ALA A 8 -0.70 -35.02 -1.70
N PHE A 9 -0.71 -35.30 -3.02
CA PHE A 9 0.17 -34.62 -3.98
C PHE A 9 -0.47 -33.41 -4.69
N PHE A 10 -1.78 -33.23 -4.61
CA PHE A 10 -2.48 -32.11 -5.28
C PHE A 10 -2.54 -30.81 -4.48
N PHE A 11 -2.32 -30.86 -3.16
CA PHE A 11 -2.40 -29.65 -2.32
C PHE A 11 -1.13 -28.80 -2.34
N PHE A 12 0.04 -29.38 -2.62
CA PHE A 12 1.31 -28.64 -2.67
C PHE A 12 1.52 -27.87 -3.97
N THR A 13 1.00 -28.35 -5.11
CA THR A 13 1.16 -27.68 -6.40
C THR A 13 0.26 -26.44 -6.55
N ALA A 14 -0.95 -26.45 -5.99
CA ALA A 14 -1.87 -25.31 -6.04
C ALA A 14 -1.36 -24.10 -5.25
N LEU A 15 -0.74 -24.33 -4.08
CA LEU A 15 -0.22 -23.25 -3.24
C LEU A 15 1.04 -22.59 -3.84
N VAL A 16 1.89 -23.38 -4.50
CA VAL A 16 3.07 -22.89 -5.21
C VAL A 16 2.68 -22.15 -6.49
N CYS A 17 1.67 -22.62 -7.22
CA CYS A 17 1.13 -21.89 -8.38
C CYS A 17 0.48 -20.58 -7.97
N ALA A 18 -0.29 -20.52 -6.88
CA ALA A 18 -0.93 -19.29 -6.43
C ALA A 18 0.10 -18.20 -6.07
N LYS A 19 1.20 -18.54 -5.39
CA LYS A 19 2.29 -17.59 -5.10
C LYS A 19 3.06 -17.18 -6.36
N ALA A 20 3.39 -18.13 -7.25
CA ALA A 20 4.08 -17.81 -8.50
C ALA A 20 3.21 -16.99 -9.48
N GLN A 21 1.89 -17.22 -9.47
CA GLN A 21 0.92 -16.49 -10.29
C GLN A 21 0.69 -15.07 -9.74
N HIS A 22 0.67 -14.88 -8.43
CA HIS A 22 0.65 -13.54 -7.81
C HIS A 22 1.88 -12.73 -8.23
N ASN A 23 3.08 -13.31 -8.12
CA ASN A 23 4.32 -12.68 -8.56
C ASN A 23 4.31 -12.27 -10.05
N ARG A 24 3.50 -12.93 -10.89
CA ARG A 24 3.38 -12.59 -12.31
C ARG A 24 2.36 -11.48 -12.56
N LEU A 25 1.25 -11.46 -11.84
CA LEU A 25 0.20 -10.46 -12.02
C LEU A 25 0.65 -9.06 -11.59
N GLU A 26 1.34 -8.95 -10.45
CA GLU A 26 1.83 -7.66 -9.95
C GLU A 26 2.85 -7.00 -10.89
N VAL A 27 3.76 -7.79 -11.46
CA VAL A 27 4.72 -7.34 -12.47
C VAL A 27 4.01 -6.95 -13.76
N GLU A 28 3.07 -7.77 -14.24
CA GLU A 28 2.29 -7.46 -15.45
C GLU A 28 1.49 -6.16 -15.31
N LEU A 29 0.86 -5.95 -14.15
CA LEU A 29 0.13 -4.72 -13.85
C LEU A 29 1.08 -3.53 -13.74
N ALA A 30 2.21 -3.66 -13.05
CA ALA A 30 3.21 -2.60 -12.93
C ALA A 30 3.77 -2.17 -14.30
N GLU A 31 4.02 -3.13 -15.21
CA GLU A 31 4.44 -2.85 -16.58
C GLU A 31 3.35 -2.16 -17.38
N LYS A 32 2.10 -2.65 -17.31
CA LYS A 32 0.95 -2.02 -17.97
C LYS A 32 0.69 -0.59 -17.50
N LEU A 33 0.98 -0.31 -16.24
CA LEU A 33 0.88 1.01 -15.63
C LEU A 33 2.11 1.90 -15.92
N GLY A 34 3.13 1.38 -16.61
CA GLY A 34 4.35 2.12 -16.92
C GLY A 34 5.25 2.40 -15.71
N LEU A 35 5.07 1.67 -14.61
CA LEU A 35 5.81 1.89 -13.37
C LEU A 35 7.17 1.18 -13.35
N CYS A 36 7.32 0.14 -14.17
CA CYS A 36 8.58 -0.54 -14.41
C CYS A 36 8.62 -1.13 -15.83
N THR A 37 9.77 -1.65 -16.25
CA THR A 37 9.94 -2.30 -17.56
C THR A 37 10.55 -3.70 -17.45
N SER A 38 10.04 -4.66 -18.24
CA SER A 38 10.64 -5.99 -18.44
C SER A 38 11.85 -5.96 -19.37
N GLN A 39 12.03 -4.88 -20.15
CA GLN A 39 13.12 -4.80 -21.11
C GLN A 39 14.47 -4.71 -20.40
N LYS A 40 15.36 -5.66 -20.67
CA LYS A 40 16.77 -5.61 -20.31
C LYS A 40 17.53 -4.66 -21.25
N GLY A 41 17.26 -3.37 -21.14
CA GLY A 41 18.10 -2.32 -21.72
C GLY A 41 19.10 -1.81 -20.69
N PRO A 42 20.25 -1.23 -21.10
CA PRO A 42 21.02 -0.38 -20.18
C PRO A 42 20.02 0.64 -19.62
N ALA A 43 19.97 0.80 -18.29
CA ALA A 43 19.14 1.80 -17.64
C ALA A 43 19.22 3.08 -18.46
N ALA A 44 18.13 3.44 -19.14
CA ALA A 44 18.17 4.35 -20.26
C ALA A 44 18.49 5.75 -19.75
N ASN A 45 19.77 6.02 -19.55
CA ASN A 45 20.32 7.29 -19.12
C ASN A 45 19.89 7.63 -17.67
N ALA A 46 20.62 8.50 -16.99
CA ALA A 46 20.27 8.98 -15.63
C ALA A 46 18.90 9.71 -15.55
N ASN A 47 18.17 9.78 -16.67
CA ASN A 47 16.89 10.46 -16.84
C ASN A 47 15.73 9.51 -17.21
N SER A 48 15.93 8.18 -17.28
CA SER A 48 14.80 7.25 -17.43
C SER A 48 14.07 7.10 -16.10
N THR A 49 12.83 7.55 -16.07
CA THR A 49 11.91 7.41 -14.94
C THR A 49 11.52 5.95 -14.68
N THR A 50 11.65 5.08 -15.69
CA THR A 50 11.25 3.66 -15.62
C THR A 50 12.40 2.75 -15.21
N PHE A 51 12.19 1.98 -14.13
CA PHE A 51 13.17 1.06 -13.52
C PHE A 51 12.89 -0.40 -13.94
N PRO A 52 13.89 -1.30 -14.02
CA PRO A 52 13.65 -2.71 -14.36
C PRO A 52 12.77 -3.42 -13.34
N CYS A 53 11.70 -4.10 -13.77
CA CYS A 53 10.75 -4.75 -12.84
C CYS A 53 11.40 -5.83 -11.96
N ASN A 54 12.43 -6.51 -12.47
CA ASN A 54 13.15 -7.55 -11.71
C ASN A 54 14.03 -6.98 -10.58
N GLN A 55 14.20 -5.66 -10.50
CA GLN A 55 14.91 -4.97 -9.43
C GLN A 55 13.95 -4.24 -8.48
N CYS A 56 12.65 -4.31 -8.73
CA CYS A 56 11.61 -3.79 -7.84
C CYS A 56 11.12 -4.90 -6.91
N LYS A 57 10.75 -4.52 -5.69
CA LYS A 57 9.89 -5.35 -4.83
C LYS A 57 8.47 -4.80 -4.85
N PHE A 58 7.49 -5.67 -5.00
CA PHE A 58 6.08 -5.29 -5.12
C PHE A 58 5.31 -5.71 -3.87
N ASN A 59 4.44 -4.85 -3.37
CA ASN A 59 3.36 -5.24 -2.47
C ASN A 59 2.04 -5.09 -3.22
N PHE A 60 1.50 -6.21 -3.69
CA PHE A 60 0.21 -6.28 -4.36
C PHE A 60 -0.87 -6.81 -3.42
N ILE A 61 -2.00 -6.13 -3.36
CA ILE A 61 -3.13 -6.50 -2.52
C ILE A 61 -4.40 -6.38 -3.36
N SER A 62 -5.12 -7.50 -3.52
CA SER A 62 -6.47 -7.45 -4.05
C SER A 62 -7.40 -6.82 -3.01
N LEU A 63 -8.09 -5.75 -3.42
CA LEU A 63 -9.04 -5.01 -2.59
C LEU A 63 -10.49 -5.29 -2.98
N SER A 64 -10.69 -6.12 -4.00
CA SER A 64 -12.01 -6.58 -4.45
C SER A 64 -12.39 -7.87 -3.74
N PRO A 65 -13.33 -7.85 -2.80
CA PRO A 65 -13.79 -9.06 -2.16
C PRO A 65 -14.61 -9.91 -3.14
N GLY A 66 -14.02 -10.98 -3.68
CA GLY A 66 -14.70 -11.94 -4.55
C GLY A 66 -14.77 -11.59 -6.04
N ALA A 67 -14.07 -10.56 -6.51
CA ALA A 67 -13.90 -10.27 -7.94
C ALA A 67 -12.54 -10.76 -8.46
N THR A 68 -12.26 -10.56 -9.76
CA THR A 68 -10.90 -10.77 -10.28
C THR A 68 -9.92 -9.81 -9.57
N PRO A 69 -8.72 -10.28 -9.21
CA PRO A 69 -7.80 -9.52 -8.34
C PRO A 69 -7.33 -8.19 -8.95
N ASP A 70 -7.52 -7.99 -10.25
CA ASP A 70 -7.17 -6.79 -11.00
C ASP A 70 -8.28 -5.71 -11.05
N GLN A 71 -9.48 -5.91 -10.49
CA GLN A 71 -10.55 -4.90 -10.58
C GLN A 71 -10.33 -3.69 -9.68
N LEU A 72 -9.92 -3.93 -8.44
CA LEU A 72 -9.55 -2.92 -7.45
C LEU A 72 -8.41 -3.53 -6.64
N PHE A 73 -7.25 -2.89 -6.68
CA PHE A 73 -6.05 -3.39 -6.02
C PHE A 73 -5.18 -2.25 -5.52
N PHE A 74 -4.39 -2.54 -4.51
CA PHE A 74 -3.28 -1.69 -4.08
C PHE A 74 -1.98 -2.27 -4.64
N LEU A 75 -1.11 -1.38 -5.12
CA LEU A 75 0.23 -1.71 -5.58
C LEU A 75 1.22 -0.69 -5.01
N GLU A 76 2.15 -1.16 -4.18
CA GLU A 76 3.35 -0.40 -3.78
C GLU A 76 4.57 -0.98 -4.49
N ILE A 77 5.41 -0.09 -5.02
CA ILE A 77 6.66 -0.47 -5.67
C ILE A 77 7.82 0.04 -4.84
N GLN A 78 8.61 -0.88 -4.33
CA GLN A 78 9.81 -0.60 -3.58
C GLN A 78 11.01 -0.61 -4.53
N SER A 79 11.45 0.57 -4.94
CA SER A 79 12.67 0.77 -5.74
C SER A 79 13.26 2.17 -5.51
N PRO A 80 14.52 2.44 -5.89
CA PRO A 80 15.10 3.78 -5.75
C PRO A 80 14.33 4.90 -6.47
N ASN A 81 13.58 4.58 -7.53
CA ASN A 81 12.79 5.57 -8.28
C ASN A 81 11.40 5.83 -7.66
N HIS A 82 10.92 4.92 -6.81
CA HIS A 82 9.57 4.96 -6.23
C HIS A 82 9.60 5.16 -4.71
N CYS A 83 10.78 5.29 -4.11
CA CYS A 83 10.98 5.47 -2.68
C CYS A 83 11.93 6.63 -2.38
N GLY A 84 11.63 7.36 -1.31
CA GLY A 84 12.49 8.34 -0.68
C GLY A 84 12.78 7.97 0.78
N SER A 85 13.37 8.90 1.53
CA SER A 85 13.66 8.73 2.96
C SER A 85 12.40 8.54 3.82
N GLY A 86 11.26 9.08 3.39
CA GLY A 86 9.98 9.03 4.11
C GLY A 86 9.10 7.81 3.81
N GLY A 87 9.42 7.02 2.79
CA GLY A 87 8.57 5.93 2.32
C GLY A 87 8.67 5.64 0.83
N CYS A 88 7.77 4.76 0.36
CA CYS A 88 7.53 4.48 -1.04
C CYS A 88 6.12 4.94 -1.43
N THR A 89 5.91 5.13 -2.73
CA THR A 89 4.57 5.40 -3.25
C THR A 89 3.79 4.09 -3.36
N GLY A 90 2.66 4.04 -2.67
CA GLY A 90 1.64 3.02 -2.84
C GLY A 90 0.39 3.62 -3.47
N THR A 91 -0.22 2.92 -4.41
CA THR A 91 -1.37 3.44 -5.15
C THR A 91 -2.48 2.39 -5.22
N VAL A 92 -3.71 2.84 -4.98
CA VAL A 92 -4.93 2.06 -5.27
C VAL A 92 -5.36 2.35 -6.67
N TYR A 93 -5.46 1.30 -7.48
CA TYR A 93 -5.94 1.34 -8.84
C TYR A 93 -7.30 0.67 -8.96
N ARG A 94 -8.12 1.20 -9.86
CA ARG A 94 -9.40 0.62 -10.25
C ARG A 94 -9.46 0.43 -11.75
N LYS A 95 -9.92 -0.73 -12.19
CA LYS A 95 -10.14 -1.02 -13.61
C LYS A 95 -11.41 -0.32 -14.10
N ARG A 96 -11.30 0.42 -15.20
CA ARG A 96 -12.41 1.08 -15.90
C ARG A 96 -12.27 0.80 -17.39
N ALA A 97 -13.27 0.18 -18.01
CA ALA A 97 -13.42 0.07 -19.48
C ALA A 97 -12.09 -0.04 -20.28
N GLY A 98 -11.22 -0.98 -19.90
CA GLY A 98 -9.96 -1.26 -20.61
C GLY A 98 -8.71 -0.52 -20.11
N PHE A 99 -8.82 0.42 -19.17
CA PHE A 99 -7.69 1.11 -18.53
C PHE A 99 -7.75 1.03 -17.00
N TYR A 100 -6.69 1.46 -16.33
CA TYR A 100 -6.60 1.58 -14.89
C TYR A 100 -6.58 3.05 -14.48
N GLU A 101 -7.41 3.38 -13.50
CA GLU A 101 -7.56 4.71 -12.90
C GLU A 101 -6.88 4.70 -11.53
N GLU A 102 -6.04 5.69 -11.24
CA GLU A 102 -5.53 5.95 -9.89
C GLU A 102 -6.65 6.52 -9.01
N VAL A 103 -6.94 5.83 -7.91
CA VAL A 103 -8.03 6.20 -6.99
C VAL A 103 -7.49 6.87 -5.74
N ASN A 104 -6.40 6.35 -5.19
CA ASN A 104 -5.71 6.92 -4.03
C ASN A 104 -4.22 6.70 -4.17
N ASN A 105 -3.45 7.74 -3.87
CA ASN A 105 -2.00 7.67 -3.74
C ASN A 105 -1.64 7.85 -2.26
N PHE A 106 -0.66 7.08 -1.80
CA PHE A 106 -0.12 7.10 -0.45
C PHE A 106 1.40 7.26 -0.55
N PHE A 107 1.96 8.08 0.32
CA PHE A 107 3.41 8.15 0.52
C PHE A 107 3.75 7.79 1.96
N GLY A 108 4.65 6.81 2.14
CA GLY A 108 4.93 6.21 3.44
C GLY A 108 5.31 4.74 3.31
N PHE A 109 5.05 3.96 4.36
CA PHE A 109 5.29 2.52 4.33
C PHE A 109 3.99 1.76 4.53
N PHE A 110 3.62 0.91 3.56
CA PHE A 110 2.54 -0.03 3.78
C PHE A 110 2.86 -0.97 4.95
N GLU A 111 1.97 -1.04 5.95
CA GLU A 111 2.14 -1.95 7.09
C GLU A 111 1.35 -3.25 6.88
N LYS A 112 0.02 -3.14 6.71
CA LYS A 112 -0.88 -4.30 6.65
C LYS A 112 -2.29 -3.93 6.18
N THR A 113 -3.05 -4.97 5.84
CA THR A 113 -4.51 -4.89 5.69
C THR A 113 -5.21 -5.32 6.98
N ILE A 114 -6.36 -4.70 7.27
CA ILE A 114 -7.28 -5.18 8.32
C ILE A 114 -8.57 -5.66 7.65
N PRO A 115 -8.86 -6.97 7.66
CA PRO A 115 -10.14 -7.50 7.18
C PRO A 115 -11.31 -6.90 7.97
N GLN A 116 -12.39 -6.53 7.29
CA GLN A 116 -13.60 -6.06 7.96
C GLN A 116 -14.49 -7.25 8.39
N PRO A 117 -15.04 -7.25 9.61
CA PRO A 117 -15.93 -8.31 10.07
C PRO A 117 -17.30 -8.20 9.41
N GLY A 118 -17.78 -9.30 8.82
CA GLY A 118 -18.99 -9.32 7.98
C GLY A 118 -18.64 -9.37 6.49
N LYS A 119 -19.53 -9.98 5.68
CA LYS A 119 -19.29 -10.40 4.28
C LYS A 119 -18.46 -9.44 3.44
N GLN A 120 -17.56 -10.02 2.62
CA GLN A 120 -17.02 -9.46 1.37
C GLN A 120 -16.91 -7.92 1.33
N GLN A 121 -16.18 -7.35 2.27
CA GLN A 121 -15.86 -5.92 2.29
C GLN A 121 -14.41 -5.70 1.93
N THR A 122 -14.15 -4.60 1.23
CA THR A 122 -12.80 -4.13 0.93
C THR A 122 -12.05 -3.89 2.26
N PRO A 123 -10.84 -4.46 2.43
CA PRO A 123 -10.13 -4.34 3.70
C PRO A 123 -9.70 -2.89 3.94
N ASP A 124 -9.54 -2.55 5.22
CA ASP A 124 -8.88 -1.30 5.59
C ASP A 124 -7.37 -1.43 5.32
N LEU A 125 -6.74 -0.32 4.96
CA LEU A 125 -5.29 -0.24 4.79
C LEU A 125 -4.67 0.46 5.99
N VAL A 126 -3.55 -0.04 6.48
CA VAL A 126 -2.72 0.66 7.47
C VAL A 126 -1.43 1.09 6.81
N TYR A 127 -1.18 2.39 6.87
CA TYR A 127 -0.01 3.03 6.31
C TYR A 127 0.75 3.79 7.39
N ILE A 128 2.07 3.74 7.32
CA ILE A 128 2.95 4.50 8.21
C ILE A 128 3.41 5.74 7.45
N HIS A 129 2.99 6.91 7.92
CA HIS A 129 3.43 8.18 7.39
C HIS A 129 4.56 8.73 8.26
N THR A 130 5.65 9.14 7.62
CA THR A 130 6.72 9.87 8.28
C THR A 130 6.45 11.35 8.08
N GLU A 131 6.13 12.06 9.16
CA GLU A 131 5.93 13.49 9.12
C GLU A 131 7.26 14.23 9.33
N TYR A 132 7.52 15.23 8.49
CA TYR A 132 8.48 16.28 8.81
C TYR A 132 8.01 17.03 10.06
N PRO A 133 8.93 17.53 10.91
CA PRO A 133 8.57 18.15 12.18
C PRO A 133 7.62 19.35 12.01
N GLN A 134 6.32 19.12 12.22
CA GLN A 134 5.26 20.14 12.17
C GLN A 134 4.79 20.55 13.56
N HIS A 135 4.74 19.59 14.49
CA HIS A 135 4.18 19.76 15.82
C HIS A 135 5.26 19.58 16.88
N ASP A 136 5.11 20.31 17.97
CA ASP A 136 5.84 20.11 19.22
C ASP A 136 4.99 19.17 20.08
N PHE A 137 5.28 17.87 20.01
CA PHE A 137 4.45 16.84 20.62
C PHE A 137 4.70 16.71 22.12
N ASP A 138 5.90 17.08 22.59
CA ASP A 138 6.29 17.03 23.99
C ASP A 138 6.25 18.40 24.70
N ASN A 139 5.92 19.48 23.98
CA ASN A 139 5.84 20.86 24.44
C ASN A 139 7.18 21.42 24.93
N ASN A 140 8.30 20.97 24.36
CA ASN A 140 9.64 21.45 24.71
C ASN A 140 10.05 22.74 23.98
N GLY A 141 9.19 23.27 23.11
CA GLY A 141 9.44 24.45 22.27
C GLY A 141 10.06 24.14 20.91
N SER A 142 10.29 22.86 20.58
CA SER A 142 10.86 22.40 19.31
C SER A 142 9.89 21.48 18.60
N ARG A 143 9.92 21.48 17.27
CA ARG A 143 9.08 20.58 16.47
C ARG A 143 9.74 19.21 16.38
N ASP A 144 8.94 18.16 16.55
CA ASP A 144 9.44 16.80 16.60
C ASP A 144 9.15 16.04 15.29
N PRO A 145 10.14 15.37 14.70
CA PRO A 145 9.86 14.36 13.67
C PRO A 145 8.96 13.28 14.27
N ALA A 146 7.93 12.89 13.51
CA ALA A 146 6.96 11.91 13.98
C ALA A 146 6.67 10.85 12.93
N THR A 147 6.34 9.65 13.39
CA THR A 147 5.74 8.61 12.54
C THR A 147 4.33 8.33 13.03
N LEU A 148 3.39 8.26 12.09
CA LEU A 148 1.99 8.02 12.37
C LEU A 148 1.52 6.77 11.66
N ARG A 149 0.91 5.86 12.42
CA ARG A 149 0.20 4.70 11.84
C ARG A 149 -1.23 5.11 11.59
N VAL A 150 -1.61 5.25 10.33
CA VAL A 150 -2.91 5.75 9.91
C VAL A 150 -3.72 4.62 9.28
N ARG A 151 -4.96 4.48 9.70
CA ARG A 151 -5.92 3.51 9.16
C ARG A 151 -6.82 4.20 8.16
N TYR A 152 -6.87 3.65 6.97
CA TYR A 152 -7.72 4.10 5.88
C TYR A 152 -8.84 3.08 5.63
N ARG A 153 -10.04 3.59 5.40
CA ARG A 153 -11.22 2.78 5.07
C ARG A 153 -11.74 3.13 3.69
N TRP A 154 -12.08 2.09 2.93
CA TRP A 154 -12.78 2.25 1.67
C TRP A 154 -14.19 2.84 1.90
N ASN A 155 -14.45 4.00 1.30
CA ASN A 155 -15.76 4.62 1.23
C ASN A 155 -16.45 4.21 -0.08
N ASN A 156 -17.53 3.43 0.00
CA ASN A 156 -18.25 2.97 -1.18
C ASN A 156 -18.99 4.08 -1.92
N SER A 157 -19.38 5.16 -1.26
CA SER A 157 -20.10 6.28 -1.89
C SER A 157 -19.17 7.14 -2.73
N HIS A 158 -17.99 7.45 -2.20
CA HIS A 158 -16.97 8.25 -2.88
C HIS A 158 -16.02 7.40 -3.72
N GLN A 159 -16.06 6.08 -3.52
CA GLN A 159 -15.20 5.10 -4.16
C GLN A 159 -13.71 5.46 -4.02
N THR A 160 -13.29 5.75 -2.79
CA THR A 160 -11.93 6.15 -2.42
C THR A 160 -11.62 5.67 -1.00
N TYR A 161 -10.35 5.57 -0.64
CA TYR A 161 -9.92 5.40 0.74
C TYR A 161 -9.91 6.72 1.48
N GLU A 162 -10.54 6.73 2.65
CA GLU A 162 -10.61 7.88 3.54
C GLU A 162 -9.95 7.56 4.88
N VAL A 163 -9.40 8.58 5.52
CA VAL A 163 -8.78 8.45 6.85
C VAL A 163 -9.86 8.10 7.87
N LEU A 164 -9.76 6.90 8.42
CA LEU A 164 -10.67 6.39 9.44
C LEU A 164 -10.18 6.78 10.84
N ASP A 165 -8.93 6.47 11.13
CA ASP A 165 -8.36 6.63 12.48
C ASP A 165 -6.83 6.79 12.44
N ILE A 166 -6.27 7.39 13.49
CA ILE A 166 -4.84 7.31 13.81
C ILE A 166 -4.70 6.21 14.86
N LEU A 167 -3.83 5.22 14.61
CA LEU A 167 -3.67 4.06 15.48
C LEU A 167 -2.59 4.29 16.54
N SER A 168 -1.49 4.92 16.15
CA SER A 168 -0.41 5.30 17.05
C SER A 168 0.44 6.41 16.45
N ILE A 169 1.21 7.05 17.33
CA ILE A 169 2.19 8.08 16.98
C ILE A 169 3.47 7.84 17.77
N GLU A 170 4.61 7.98 17.10
CA GLU A 170 5.94 8.00 17.71
C GLU A 170 6.62 9.33 17.37
N ALA A 171 6.90 10.17 18.37
CA ALA A 171 7.63 11.42 18.21
C ALA A 171 9.07 11.24 18.71
N ASN A 172 10.07 11.70 17.94
CA ASN A 172 11.48 11.47 18.24
C ASN A 172 11.83 9.98 18.50
N GLY A 173 11.16 9.07 17.79
CA GLY A 173 11.34 7.62 17.96
C GLY A 173 10.75 7.05 19.26
N LYS A 174 9.91 7.80 19.97
CA LYS A 174 9.25 7.35 21.21
C LYS A 174 7.73 7.38 21.07
N PRO A 175 7.01 6.32 21.47
CA PRO A 175 5.56 6.35 21.53
C PRO A 175 5.07 7.46 22.45
N ILE A 176 4.07 8.23 22.01
CA ILE A 176 3.39 9.24 22.83
C ILE A 176 1.89 8.93 22.94
N SER A 177 1.22 9.56 23.91
CA SER A 177 -0.24 9.42 24.04
C SER A 177 -0.95 10.09 22.85
N LEU A 178 -1.83 9.33 22.21
CA LEU A 178 -2.61 9.81 21.07
C LEU A 178 -3.85 10.61 21.51
N ASP A 179 -4.31 10.49 22.76
CA ASP A 179 -5.63 11.01 23.17
C ASP A 179 -5.76 12.53 23.01
N SER A 180 -4.71 13.28 23.32
CA SER A 180 -4.69 14.75 23.15
C SER A 180 -4.52 15.19 21.69
N TRP A 181 -4.04 14.31 20.82
CA TRP A 181 -3.66 14.64 19.44
C TRP A 181 -4.61 14.10 18.39
N ARG A 182 -5.34 13.02 18.70
CA ARG A 182 -6.15 12.25 17.74
C ARG A 182 -7.06 13.13 16.90
N LYS A 183 -7.85 13.98 17.55
CA LYS A 183 -8.82 14.85 16.85
C LYS A 183 -8.10 15.79 15.89
N LYS A 184 -7.07 16.50 16.39
CA LYS A 184 -6.30 17.45 15.60
C LYS A 184 -5.65 16.79 14.39
N LEU A 185 -4.98 15.65 14.59
CA LEU A 185 -4.32 14.91 13.51
C LEU A 185 -5.33 14.38 12.49
N LEU A 186 -6.47 13.84 12.93
CA LEU A 186 -7.53 13.39 12.01
C LEU A 186 -8.10 14.54 11.18
N ASP A 187 -8.32 15.71 11.79
CA ASP A 187 -8.81 16.88 11.08
C ASP A 187 -7.78 17.36 10.04
N GLU A 188 -6.49 17.37 10.38
CA GLU A 188 -5.41 17.71 9.45
C GLU A 188 -5.30 16.73 8.28
N PHE A 189 -5.34 15.42 8.55
CA PHE A 189 -5.29 14.36 7.53
C PHE A 189 -6.50 14.36 6.60
N ARG A 190 -7.66 14.81 7.08
CA ARG A 190 -8.87 14.93 6.24
C ARG A 190 -8.87 16.20 5.40
N GLN A 191 -8.25 17.28 5.88
CA GLN A 191 -8.16 18.55 5.17
C GLN A 191 -7.07 18.54 4.11
N LYS A 192 -5.96 17.84 4.36
CA LYS A 192 -4.83 17.78 3.45
C LYS A 192 -4.96 16.53 2.59
N SER A 193 -4.77 16.69 1.28
CA SER A 193 -4.71 15.56 0.33
C SER A 193 -3.68 14.54 0.85
N PRO A 194 -3.84 13.21 0.64
CA PRO A 194 -2.92 12.18 1.13
C PRO A 194 -1.44 12.32 0.68
N TRP A 195 -1.13 13.38 -0.07
CA TRP A 195 0.19 13.88 -0.48
C TRP A 195 0.87 14.81 0.53
N MET A 196 0.78 14.58 1.84
CA MET A 196 1.52 15.45 2.75
C MET A 196 3.01 15.09 2.88
N TYR A 197 3.73 15.74 1.95
CA TYR A 197 5.15 16.10 1.82
C TYR A 197 6.17 14.98 1.52
#